data_AF-A0A7S3V1C4-F1
#
_entry.id   AF-A0A7S3V1C4-F1
#
_cell.length_a   1.000
_cell.length_b   1.000
_cell.length_c   1.000
_cell.angle_alpha   90.00
_cell.angle_beta   90.00
_cell.angle_gamma   90.00
#
_symmetry.space_group_name_H-M   'P 1'
#
loop_
_entity.id
_entity.type
_entity.pdbx_description
1 polymer ?
#
loop_
_entity_poly.entity_id
_entity_poly.type
_entity_poly.pdbx_seq_one_letter_code
_entity_poly.pdbx_strand_id
1 'polypeptide(L)'
;MATNGGYELEEARGKEKGRVRNTRCSIDKVKLMAAEVAQIPSYLKEEKVFRYDSERHDLRSVVARILQVTPESLHRIHELVEFRGPQRAGKPILFHKRWANRKKHPLGLGDEFRAVLGRFVEYEVTKILNTTSTVIYQKQPVLRSACPSSEPLGHAHRDEQYYRPPFEINIWVPLTKVFGTNSLWTESERGKGDMHPFECEYGEAVRFYGHQCMHMTKTNVTDSTRVSLDFRVVVKELFVENYISPLTKKEQIASPFMLGMTYTDTETEREWRRQNGWAI
;
A
#
# COMPACT_ATOMS: atom_id res chain seq x y z
N MET A 1 32.88 -71.34 -25.15
CA MET A 1 33.55 -71.65 -23.87
C MET A 1 33.79 -70.30 -23.20
N ALA A 2 32.89 -69.85 -22.32
CA ALA A 2 32.85 -70.14 -20.88
C ALA A 2 34.13 -69.64 -20.17
N THR A 3 34.13 -68.83 -19.11
CA THR A 3 33.05 -68.33 -18.22
C THR A 3 33.65 -67.28 -17.26
N ASN A 4 32.84 -66.27 -16.94
CA ASN A 4 32.54 -65.67 -15.62
C ASN A 4 33.63 -65.44 -14.55
N GLY A 5 33.76 -64.16 -14.14
CA GLY A 5 34.09 -63.73 -12.77
C GLY A 5 32.83 -63.24 -12.05
N GLY A 6 32.70 -63.58 -10.77
CA GLY A 6 31.46 -63.52 -10.00
C GLY A 6 31.31 -62.36 -9.00
N TYR A 7 30.21 -62.48 -8.22
CA TYR A 7 29.89 -61.89 -6.91
C TYR A 7 29.80 -60.34 -6.83
N GLU A 8 28.85 -59.67 -6.17
CA GLU A 8 27.69 -60.04 -5.35
C GLU A 8 26.80 -58.78 -5.15
N LEU A 9 25.51 -59.04 -5.00
CA LEU A 9 24.37 -58.31 -4.41
C LEU A 9 24.54 -56.88 -3.82
N GLU A 10 23.64 -55.97 -4.23
CA GLU A 10 22.72 -55.33 -3.27
C GLU A 10 21.40 -54.89 -3.94
N GLU A 11 20.30 -55.24 -3.28
CA GLU A 11 18.93 -55.11 -3.73
C GLU A 11 18.27 -53.82 -3.19
N ALA A 12 17.31 -53.34 -3.98
CA ALA A 12 16.07 -52.69 -3.55
C ALA A 12 16.10 -51.21 -3.08
N ARG A 13 15.51 -50.33 -3.91
CA ARG A 13 14.11 -49.87 -3.77
C ARG A 13 13.83 -48.72 -4.74
N GLY A 14 13.10 -49.03 -5.81
CA GLY A 14 12.53 -48.02 -6.70
C GLY A 14 11.45 -47.21 -5.99
N LYS A 15 11.67 -45.90 -5.83
CA LYS A 15 10.61 -44.94 -5.50
C LYS A 15 9.94 -44.46 -6.79
N GLU A 16 8.66 -44.75 -6.90
CA GLU A 16 7.72 -44.26 -7.90
C GLU A 16 7.85 -42.74 -8.12
N LYS A 17 8.13 -42.34 -9.37
CA LYS A 17 8.04 -40.95 -9.80
C LYS A 17 6.57 -40.62 -10.08
N GLY A 18 5.88 -40.09 -9.06
CA GLY A 18 4.58 -39.44 -9.20
C GLY A 18 4.68 -38.27 -10.16
N ARG A 19 4.11 -38.46 -11.36
CA ARG A 19 4.07 -37.49 -12.45
C ARG A 19 3.13 -36.33 -12.07
N VAL A 20 3.69 -35.17 -11.71
CA VAL A 20 2.93 -33.92 -11.52
C VAL A 20 2.32 -33.49 -12.86
N ARG A 21 1.08 -33.90 -13.10
CA ARG A 21 0.22 -33.41 -14.19
C ARG A 21 -0.96 -32.68 -13.56
N ASN A 22 -0.78 -31.42 -13.11
CA ASN A 22 -1.95 -30.54 -12.90
C ASN A 22 -1.67 -29.03 -12.76
N THR A 23 -0.60 -28.48 -13.32
CA THR A 23 -0.30 -27.03 -13.19
C THR A 23 -0.83 -26.16 -14.32
N ARG A 24 -1.15 -26.74 -15.49
CA ARG A 24 -1.60 -25.95 -16.66
C ARG A 24 -3.08 -25.56 -16.56
N CYS A 25 -3.94 -26.51 -16.15
CA CYS A 25 -5.38 -26.31 -15.97
C CYS A 25 -5.72 -25.29 -14.86
N SER A 26 -4.92 -25.25 -13.78
CA SER A 26 -5.12 -24.29 -12.69
C SER A 26 -4.71 -22.86 -13.06
N ILE A 27 -3.60 -22.69 -13.78
CA ILE A 27 -3.15 -21.37 -14.28
C ILE A 27 -4.15 -20.80 -15.29
N ASP A 28 -4.69 -21.64 -16.18
CA ASP A 28 -5.65 -21.19 -17.18
C ASP A 28 -7.02 -20.84 -16.54
N LYS A 29 -7.44 -21.55 -15.47
CA LYS A 29 -8.60 -21.16 -14.64
C LYS A 29 -8.39 -19.83 -13.89
N VAL A 30 -7.21 -19.60 -13.32
CA VAL A 30 -6.87 -18.34 -12.64
C VAL A 30 -6.83 -17.17 -13.63
N LYS A 31 -6.32 -17.40 -14.85
CA LYS A 31 -6.35 -16.40 -15.93
C LYS A 31 -7.76 -16.07 -16.43
N LEU A 32 -8.64 -17.05 -16.52
CA LEU A 32 -10.05 -16.86 -16.89
C LEU A 32 -10.82 -16.07 -15.82
N MET A 33 -10.60 -16.35 -14.53
CA MET A 33 -11.18 -15.55 -13.43
C MET A 33 -10.61 -14.14 -13.33
N ALA A 34 -9.36 -13.93 -13.73
CA ALA A 34 -8.75 -12.62 -13.87
C ALA A 34 -9.15 -11.87 -15.17
N ALA A 35 -9.97 -12.47 -16.05
CA ALA A 35 -10.54 -11.79 -17.22
C ALA A 35 -12.00 -11.37 -16.96
N GLU A 36 -12.74 -12.16 -16.18
CA GLU A 36 -14.00 -11.75 -15.51
C GLU A 36 -13.72 -10.98 -14.20
N VAL A 37 -12.64 -10.20 -14.19
CA VAL A 37 -12.21 -9.36 -13.06
C VAL A 37 -13.43 -8.78 -12.37
N ALA A 38 -13.58 -9.09 -11.08
CA ALA A 38 -14.58 -8.49 -10.21
C ALA A 38 -14.68 -7.00 -10.52
N GLN A 39 -15.72 -6.62 -11.28
CA GLN A 39 -15.90 -5.24 -11.67
C GLN A 39 -16.16 -4.50 -10.38
N ILE A 40 -15.17 -3.75 -9.91
CA ILE A 40 -15.39 -2.90 -8.76
C ILE A 40 -16.58 -1.99 -9.10
N PRO A 41 -17.52 -1.80 -8.17
CA PRO A 41 -18.64 -0.90 -8.37
C PRO A 41 -18.18 0.45 -8.95
N SER A 42 -18.92 0.99 -9.92
CA SER A 42 -18.54 2.23 -10.62
C SER A 42 -18.28 3.38 -9.64
N TYR A 43 -19.09 3.51 -8.59
CA TYR A 43 -18.93 4.54 -7.57
C TYR A 43 -17.60 4.44 -6.79
N LEU A 44 -16.92 3.29 -6.77
CA LEU A 44 -15.59 3.15 -6.17
C LEU A 44 -14.47 3.60 -7.12
N LYS A 45 -14.74 3.71 -8.42
CA LYS A 45 -13.83 4.26 -9.42
C LYS A 45 -13.76 5.78 -9.34
N GLU A 46 -14.84 6.40 -8.87
CA GLU A 46 -14.93 7.84 -8.67
C GLU A 46 -14.08 8.31 -7.49
N GLU A 47 -13.41 9.43 -7.70
CA GLU A 47 -12.69 10.14 -6.66
C GLU A 47 -13.64 10.67 -5.60
N LYS A 48 -13.21 10.61 -4.34
CA LYS A 48 -13.97 11.17 -3.23
C LYS A 48 -13.04 11.67 -2.15
N VAL A 49 -13.07 12.98 -1.92
CA VAL A 49 -12.53 13.60 -0.71
C VAL A 49 -13.51 13.36 0.42
N PHE A 50 -13.01 12.97 1.59
CA PHE A 50 -13.83 12.77 2.79
C PHE A 50 -13.09 13.26 4.02
N ARG A 51 -13.85 13.84 4.95
CA ARG A 51 -13.36 14.23 6.27
C ARG A 51 -13.43 13.03 7.21
N TYR A 52 -12.45 12.91 8.09
CA TYR A 52 -12.42 11.92 9.15
C TYR A 52 -12.18 12.58 10.51
N ASP A 53 -12.52 11.89 11.59
CA ASP A 53 -12.26 12.35 12.95
C ASP A 53 -10.75 12.25 13.24
N SER A 54 -10.03 13.35 13.06
CA SER A 54 -8.59 13.43 13.27
C SER A 54 -8.19 13.40 14.74
N GLU A 55 -9.11 13.64 15.67
CA GLU A 55 -8.85 13.52 17.10
C GLU A 55 -8.89 12.05 17.52
N ARG A 56 -9.90 11.30 17.03
CA ARG A 56 -10.02 9.86 17.26
C ARG A 56 -9.00 9.03 16.49
N HIS A 57 -8.61 9.50 15.31
CA HIS A 57 -7.67 8.84 14.40
C HIS A 57 -6.43 9.71 14.13
N ASP A 58 -5.73 10.12 15.20
CA ASP A 58 -4.59 11.02 15.13
C ASP A 58 -3.30 10.37 14.56
N LEU A 59 -3.35 10.05 13.27
CA LEU A 59 -2.20 9.54 12.51
C LEU A 59 -1.05 10.55 12.47
N ARG A 60 -1.36 11.86 12.50
CA ARG A 60 -0.37 12.94 12.36
C ARG A 60 0.55 12.98 13.57
N SER A 61 0.01 12.97 14.78
CA SER A 61 0.83 13.02 15.99
C SER A 61 1.66 11.76 16.18
N VAL A 62 1.13 10.58 15.87
CA VAL A 62 1.91 9.34 15.94
C VAL A 62 3.06 9.37 14.93
N VAL A 63 2.81 9.81 13.68
CA VAL A 63 3.87 9.95 12.67
C VAL A 63 4.91 11.00 13.09
N ALA A 64 4.49 12.15 13.62
CA ALA A 64 5.40 13.18 14.09
C ALA A 64 6.31 12.65 15.21
N ARG A 65 5.75 11.93 16.19
CA ARG A 65 6.53 11.29 17.27
C ARG A 65 7.51 10.24 16.75
N ILE A 66 7.11 9.42 15.76
CA ILE A 66 8.01 8.47 15.09
C ILE A 66 9.16 9.20 14.40
N LEU A 67 8.86 10.33 13.76
CA LEU A 67 9.83 11.18 13.10
C LEU A 67 10.61 12.06 14.09
N GLN A 68 10.29 12.03 15.39
CA GLN A 68 10.91 12.85 16.45
C GLN A 68 10.79 14.36 16.20
N VAL A 69 9.63 14.79 15.72
CA VAL A 69 9.27 16.18 15.47
C VAL A 69 7.88 16.49 16.04
N THR A 70 7.47 17.76 16.03
CA THR A 70 6.09 18.12 16.41
C THR A 70 5.13 17.99 15.22
N PRO A 71 3.83 17.74 15.43
CA PRO A 71 2.84 17.71 14.35
C PRO A 71 2.86 18.97 13.48
N GLU A 72 3.04 20.14 14.11
CA GLU A 72 3.05 21.45 13.46
C GLU A 72 4.26 21.60 12.55
N SER A 73 5.40 21.02 12.91
CA SER A 73 6.64 21.12 12.13
C SER A 73 6.68 20.22 10.88
N LEU A 74 5.74 19.27 10.70
CA LEU A 74 5.76 18.33 9.57
C LEU A 74 5.79 19.04 8.21
N HIS A 75 5.06 20.14 8.05
CA HIS A 75 5.02 20.91 6.81
C HIS A 75 6.30 21.72 6.55
N ARG A 76 7.16 21.89 7.57
CA ARG A 76 8.48 22.55 7.49
C ARG A 76 9.62 21.59 7.76
N ILE A 77 9.39 20.27 7.66
CA ILE A 77 10.40 19.25 7.94
C ILE A 77 11.66 19.41 7.07
N HIS A 78 11.52 20.01 5.88
CA HIS A 78 12.63 20.32 4.97
C HIS A 78 13.59 21.40 5.52
N GLU A 79 13.14 22.24 6.46
CA GLU A 79 13.94 23.32 7.06
C GLU A 79 14.78 22.82 8.24
N LEU A 80 14.31 21.76 8.89
CA LEU A 80 14.93 21.16 10.08
C LEU A 80 16.31 20.58 9.73
N VAL A 81 17.33 21.02 10.48
CA VAL A 81 18.75 20.70 10.23
C VAL A 81 18.98 19.19 10.11
N GLU A 82 18.38 18.39 10.98
CA GLU A 82 18.54 16.94 11.02
C GLU A 82 17.93 16.21 9.80
N PHE A 83 17.00 16.84 9.08
CA PHE A 83 16.40 16.28 7.87
C PHE A 83 17.03 16.80 6.57
N ARG A 84 17.93 17.79 6.64
CA ARG A 84 18.55 18.37 5.44
C ARG A 84 19.32 17.33 4.64
N GLY A 85 18.81 17.04 3.44
CA GLY A 85 19.45 16.19 2.45
C GLY A 85 20.37 16.95 1.50
N PRO A 86 21.14 16.24 0.65
CA PRO A 86 21.74 16.88 -0.52
C PRO A 86 20.63 17.61 -1.29
N GLN A 87 20.77 18.93 -1.44
CA GLN A 87 19.70 19.88 -1.77
C GLN A 87 18.91 19.57 -3.06
N ARG A 88 19.41 18.70 -3.92
CA ARG A 88 18.86 18.45 -5.27
C ARG A 88 17.61 17.57 -5.31
N ALA A 89 17.41 16.68 -4.34
CA ALA A 89 16.37 15.64 -4.46
C ALA A 89 15.13 15.85 -3.57
N GLY A 90 15.09 16.87 -2.71
CA GLY A 90 13.98 17.05 -1.77
C GLY A 90 13.75 15.85 -0.83
N LYS A 91 14.76 14.99 -0.63
CA LYS A 91 14.66 13.76 0.16
C LYS A 91 15.19 13.99 1.58
N PRO A 92 14.33 14.03 2.60
CA PRO A 92 14.77 14.27 3.96
C PRO A 92 15.51 13.05 4.55
N ILE A 93 16.79 13.21 4.93
CA ILE A 93 17.72 12.09 5.22
C ILE A 93 17.19 11.13 6.29
N LEU A 94 16.65 11.65 7.39
CA LEU A 94 16.19 10.84 8.51
C LEU A 94 14.76 10.32 8.35
N PHE A 95 14.00 10.82 7.39
CA PHE A 95 12.57 10.54 7.25
C PHE A 95 12.30 9.05 7.03
N HIS A 96 12.90 8.47 6.00
CA HIS A 96 12.72 7.06 5.68
C HIS A 96 13.36 6.17 6.75
N LYS A 97 14.50 6.57 7.32
CA LYS A 97 15.19 5.81 8.37
C LYS A 97 14.35 5.70 9.64
N ARG A 98 13.82 6.83 10.15
CA ARG A 98 12.96 6.84 11.34
C ARG A 98 11.66 6.07 11.08
N TRP A 99 11.02 6.29 9.93
CA TRP A 99 9.80 5.56 9.55
C TRP A 99 10.02 4.04 9.46
N ALA A 100 11.10 3.59 8.82
CA ALA A 100 11.41 2.17 8.66
C ALA A 100 11.63 1.47 10.01
N ASN A 101 12.17 2.18 11.00
CA ASN A 101 12.47 1.63 12.33
C ASN A 101 11.30 1.76 13.33
N ARG A 102 10.15 2.31 12.93
CA ARG A 102 9.01 2.53 13.85
C ARG A 102 8.55 1.30 14.63
N LYS A 103 8.64 0.11 14.04
CA LYS A 103 8.27 -1.16 14.70
C LYS A 103 9.18 -1.50 15.90
N LYS A 104 10.42 -0.99 15.89
CA LYS A 104 11.41 -1.18 16.96
C LYS A 104 11.48 0.06 17.86
N HIS A 105 10.55 1.00 17.73
CA HIS A 105 10.60 2.23 18.50
C HIS A 105 10.42 1.92 19.99
N PRO A 106 11.27 2.44 20.90
CA PRO A 106 11.28 2.05 22.32
C PRO A 106 9.97 2.38 23.05
N LEU A 107 9.24 3.39 22.59
CA LEU A 107 7.93 3.78 23.12
C LEU A 107 6.74 3.00 22.51
N GLY A 108 6.98 1.96 21.71
CA GLY A 108 5.90 1.18 21.09
C GLY A 108 5.12 1.91 19.97
N LEU A 109 5.67 3.00 19.41
CA LEU A 109 4.95 3.84 18.43
C LEU A 109 4.55 3.10 17.14
N GLY A 110 5.25 2.01 16.80
CA GLY A 110 4.85 1.17 15.68
C GLY A 110 3.52 0.47 15.90
N ASP A 111 3.27 0.01 17.12
CA ASP A 111 2.01 -0.65 17.52
C ASP A 111 0.91 0.39 17.73
N GLU A 112 1.24 1.55 18.31
CA GLU A 112 0.32 2.69 18.38
C GLU A 112 -0.14 3.12 16.98
N PHE A 113 0.79 3.28 16.02
CA PHE A 113 0.46 3.60 14.64
C PHE A 113 -0.45 2.55 14.00
N ARG A 114 -0.15 1.26 14.22
CA ARG A 114 -0.96 0.15 13.72
C ARG A 114 -2.38 0.20 14.30
N ALA A 115 -2.52 0.44 15.60
CA ALA A 115 -3.81 0.56 16.25
C ALA A 115 -4.63 1.73 15.69
N VAL A 116 -4.03 2.92 15.57
CA VAL A 116 -4.70 4.11 15.02
C VAL A 116 -5.10 3.89 13.57
N LEU A 117 -4.21 3.35 12.73
CA LEU A 117 -4.50 3.03 11.33
C LEU A 117 -5.62 1.99 11.22
N GLY A 118 -5.59 0.92 12.01
CA GLY A 118 -6.60 -0.12 11.96
C GLY A 118 -7.99 0.39 12.35
N ARG A 119 -8.08 1.31 13.33
CA ARG A 119 -9.33 2.01 13.63
C ARG A 119 -9.76 2.94 12.51
N PHE A 120 -8.84 3.71 11.93
CA PHE A 120 -9.16 4.58 10.80
C PHE A 120 -9.76 3.77 9.63
N VAL A 121 -9.16 2.63 9.29
CA VAL A 121 -9.69 1.75 8.24
C VAL A 121 -11.07 1.20 8.62
N GLU A 122 -11.20 0.69 9.84
CA GLU A 122 -12.44 0.09 10.34
C GLU A 122 -13.61 1.07 10.41
N TYR A 123 -13.39 2.31 10.84
CA TYR A 123 -14.46 3.26 11.11
C TYR A 123 -14.66 4.29 10.01
N GLU A 124 -13.63 4.66 9.26
CA GLU A 124 -13.71 5.74 8.27
C GLU A 124 -13.63 5.19 6.84
N VAL A 125 -12.75 4.23 6.59
CA VAL A 125 -12.61 3.65 5.24
C VAL A 125 -13.77 2.70 4.90
N THR A 126 -14.29 1.91 5.83
CA THR A 126 -15.50 1.09 5.59
C THR A 126 -16.69 1.93 5.13
N LYS A 127 -16.91 3.10 5.78
CA LYS A 127 -17.94 4.08 5.38
C LYS A 127 -17.73 4.59 3.96
N ILE A 128 -16.51 4.98 3.60
CA ILE A 128 -16.23 5.53 2.26
C ILE A 128 -16.29 4.48 1.14
N LEU A 129 -16.05 3.22 1.50
CA LEU A 129 -16.26 2.08 0.62
C LEU A 129 -17.72 1.60 0.58
N ASN A 130 -18.61 2.23 1.35
CA ASN A 130 -20.03 1.87 1.46
C ASN A 130 -20.25 0.36 1.67
N THR A 131 -19.50 -0.22 2.61
CA THR A 131 -19.56 -1.66 2.90
C THR A 131 -19.71 -1.92 4.40
N THR A 132 -20.48 -2.93 4.75
CA THR A 132 -20.55 -3.53 6.09
C THR A 132 -19.62 -4.72 6.23
N SER A 133 -19.00 -5.15 5.13
CA SER A 133 -18.10 -6.28 5.09
C SER A 133 -16.71 -5.90 5.58
N THR A 134 -15.94 -6.94 5.87
CA THR A 134 -14.53 -6.79 6.21
C THR A 134 -13.76 -6.14 5.06
N VAL A 135 -12.88 -5.22 5.43
CA VAL A 135 -12.00 -4.54 4.49
C VAL A 135 -10.61 -5.10 4.65
N ILE A 136 -10.04 -5.54 3.54
CA ILE A 136 -8.67 -6.00 3.43
C ILE A 136 -7.80 -4.82 3.02
N TYR A 137 -6.66 -4.63 3.67
CA TYR A 137 -5.82 -3.46 3.40
C TYR A 137 -4.33 -3.74 3.59
N GLN A 138 -3.50 -2.92 2.94
CA GLN A 138 -2.06 -3.00 3.11
C GLN A 138 -1.67 -2.73 4.57
N LYS A 139 -1.05 -3.73 5.20
CA LYS A 139 -0.62 -3.67 6.61
C LYS A 139 0.40 -2.56 6.87
N GLN A 140 1.12 -2.13 5.83
CA GLN A 140 2.19 -1.15 5.92
C GLN A 140 1.93 -0.04 4.89
N PRO A 141 1.30 1.07 5.29
CA PRO A 141 1.17 2.22 4.40
C PRO A 141 2.53 2.79 4.06
N VAL A 142 2.63 3.37 2.87
CA VAL A 142 3.82 4.10 2.44
C VAL A 142 3.72 5.51 2.99
N LEU A 143 4.72 5.93 3.76
CA LEU A 143 4.86 7.32 4.19
C LEU A 143 5.71 8.07 3.16
N ARG A 144 5.20 9.20 2.69
CA ARG A 144 5.85 10.04 1.67
C ARG A 144 6.08 11.45 2.20
N SER A 145 7.19 12.04 1.76
CA SER A 145 7.53 13.45 1.97
C SER A 145 7.84 14.09 0.61
N ALA A 146 6.96 14.97 0.13
CA ALA A 146 7.25 15.80 -1.03
C ALA A 146 7.69 17.18 -0.53
N CYS A 147 8.98 17.32 -0.23
CA CYS A 147 9.59 18.59 0.16
C CYS A 147 9.70 19.54 -1.05
N PRO A 148 9.82 20.86 -0.81
CA PRO A 148 10.21 21.80 -1.86
C PRO A 148 11.52 21.35 -2.54
N SER A 149 11.51 21.26 -3.86
CA SER A 149 12.62 20.68 -4.65
C SER A 149 12.56 21.11 -6.11
N SER A 150 13.61 20.82 -6.88
CA SER A 150 13.63 20.97 -8.34
C SER A 150 13.08 19.76 -9.09
N GLU A 151 12.87 18.64 -8.40
CA GLU A 151 12.43 17.36 -8.99
C GLU A 151 11.13 16.85 -8.34
N PRO A 152 10.24 16.19 -9.08
CA PRO A 152 9.07 15.53 -8.51
C PRO A 152 9.45 14.33 -7.64
N LEU A 153 8.64 14.01 -6.64
CA LEU A 153 8.87 12.86 -5.75
C LEU A 153 8.72 11.51 -6.47
N GLY A 154 7.79 11.43 -7.42
CA GLY A 154 7.45 10.23 -8.17
C GLY A 154 6.92 10.55 -9.57
N HIS A 155 7.15 9.62 -10.48
CA HIS A 155 6.74 9.72 -11.88
C HIS A 155 5.26 9.35 -12.07
N ALA A 156 4.71 9.78 -13.20
CA ALA A 156 3.35 9.41 -13.61
C ALA A 156 3.26 7.91 -13.87
N HIS A 157 2.27 7.27 -13.27
CA HIS A 157 1.96 5.86 -13.48
C HIS A 157 0.51 5.54 -13.16
N ARG A 158 0.10 4.34 -13.57
CA ARG A 158 -1.07 3.62 -13.07
C ARG A 158 -0.59 2.42 -12.28
N ASP A 159 -1.26 2.09 -11.18
CA ASP A 159 -0.87 0.95 -10.35
C ASP A 159 -0.94 -0.38 -11.16
N GLU A 160 -1.76 -0.49 -12.21
CA GLU A 160 -1.76 -1.66 -13.13
C GLU A 160 -0.36 -1.94 -13.74
N GLN A 161 0.44 -0.90 -13.98
CA GLN A 161 1.78 -1.00 -14.57
C GLN A 161 2.79 -1.62 -13.59
N TYR A 162 2.44 -1.64 -12.30
CA TYR A 162 3.15 -2.32 -11.24
C TYR A 162 2.48 -3.64 -10.83
N TYR A 163 1.71 -4.23 -11.75
CA TYR A 163 1.11 -5.56 -11.61
C TYR A 163 0.12 -5.67 -10.45
N ARG A 164 -0.40 -4.52 -9.99
CA ARG A 164 -1.36 -4.46 -8.90
C ARG A 164 -2.71 -5.05 -9.32
N PRO A 165 -3.47 -5.66 -8.41
CA PRO A 165 -4.81 -6.13 -8.73
C PRO A 165 -5.78 -4.99 -9.04
N PRO A 166 -6.72 -5.20 -9.99
CA PRO A 166 -7.68 -4.20 -10.44
C PRO A 166 -8.77 -3.85 -9.42
N PHE A 167 -8.90 -4.64 -8.36
CA PHE A 167 -9.86 -4.43 -7.28
C PHE A 167 -9.27 -3.68 -6.09
N GLU A 168 -8.03 -3.18 -6.21
CA GLU A 168 -7.44 -2.27 -5.23
C GLU A 168 -7.96 -0.84 -5.41
N ILE A 169 -8.43 -0.27 -4.30
CA ILE A 169 -8.79 1.14 -4.19
C ILE A 169 -7.69 1.86 -3.40
N ASN A 170 -7.24 3.02 -3.88
CA ASN A 170 -6.23 3.80 -3.17
C ASN A 170 -6.91 4.69 -2.11
N ILE A 171 -6.37 4.67 -0.90
CA ILE A 171 -6.65 5.64 0.16
C ILE A 171 -5.39 6.46 0.37
N TRP A 172 -5.51 7.78 0.19
CA TRP A 172 -4.44 8.74 0.38
C TRP A 172 -4.80 9.71 1.50
N VAL A 173 -3.94 9.82 2.51
CA VAL A 173 -4.17 10.57 3.73
C VAL A 173 -3.06 11.61 3.90
N PRO A 174 -3.27 12.86 3.48
CA PRO A 174 -2.39 13.97 3.83
C PRO A 174 -2.34 14.19 5.35
N LEU A 175 -1.13 14.32 5.89
CA LEU A 175 -0.87 14.66 7.31
C LEU A 175 -0.51 16.14 7.47
N THR A 176 -0.41 16.86 6.35
CA THR A 176 -0.19 18.30 6.23
C THR A 176 -1.17 18.82 5.18
N LYS A 177 -1.52 20.11 5.24
CA LYS A 177 -2.29 20.76 4.17
C LYS A 177 -1.62 20.56 2.80
N VAL A 178 -2.42 20.26 1.78
CA VAL A 178 -1.96 20.06 0.40
C VAL A 178 -2.76 20.94 -0.56
N PHE A 179 -2.03 21.59 -1.47
CA PHE A 179 -2.54 22.53 -2.46
C PHE A 179 -1.55 22.66 -3.62
N GLY A 180 -2.05 22.94 -4.83
CA GLY A 180 -1.21 23.16 -6.01
C GLY A 180 -0.16 22.07 -6.24
N THR A 181 1.13 22.43 -6.26
CA THR A 181 2.20 21.51 -6.67
C THR A 181 2.68 20.56 -5.57
N ASN A 182 2.32 20.77 -4.30
CA ASN A 182 2.65 19.81 -3.25
C ASN A 182 1.64 18.65 -3.16
N SER A 183 0.52 18.73 -3.91
CA SER A 183 -0.53 17.70 -3.98
C SER A 183 -0.14 16.44 -4.77
N LEU A 184 -0.90 15.37 -4.57
CA LEU A 184 -0.96 14.25 -5.51
C LEU A 184 -1.86 14.68 -6.68
N TRP A 185 -1.46 14.37 -7.91
CA TRP A 185 -2.21 14.71 -9.11
C TRP A 185 -2.74 13.43 -9.74
N THR A 186 -3.97 13.45 -10.23
CA THR A 186 -4.60 12.33 -10.95
C THR A 186 -5.41 12.83 -12.14
N GLU A 187 -5.63 11.98 -13.14
CA GLU A 187 -6.70 12.18 -14.12
C GLU A 187 -8.04 11.71 -13.52
N SER A 188 -9.15 12.30 -13.97
CA SER A 188 -10.49 11.99 -13.42
C SER A 188 -10.96 10.59 -13.82
N GLU A 189 -10.59 10.15 -15.02
CA GLU A 189 -10.84 8.81 -15.53
C GLU A 189 -9.69 8.38 -16.45
N ARG A 190 -9.54 7.07 -16.64
CA ARG A 190 -8.48 6.47 -17.44
C ARG A 190 -8.39 7.12 -18.83
N GLY A 191 -7.24 7.69 -19.13
CA GLY A 191 -6.89 8.20 -20.46
C GLY A 191 -7.47 9.56 -20.81
N LYS A 192 -8.16 10.25 -19.90
CA LYS A 192 -8.64 11.62 -20.14
C LYS A 192 -7.51 12.64 -20.13
N GLY A 193 -6.43 12.39 -19.36
CA GLY A 193 -5.30 13.31 -19.27
C GLY A 193 -5.63 14.67 -18.62
N ASP A 194 -6.80 14.81 -18.01
CA ASP A 194 -7.27 16.01 -17.29
C ASP A 194 -6.70 16.07 -15.86
N MET A 195 -5.38 16.07 -15.80
CA MET A 195 -4.64 16.01 -14.54
C MET A 195 -5.00 17.20 -13.63
N HIS A 196 -5.47 16.90 -12.43
CA HIS A 196 -5.81 17.90 -11.41
C HIS A 196 -5.25 17.48 -10.04
N PRO A 197 -5.01 18.45 -9.12
CA PRO A 197 -4.49 18.15 -7.78
C PRO A 197 -5.61 17.71 -6.85
N PHE A 198 -5.29 16.81 -5.92
CA PHE A 198 -6.06 16.68 -4.69
C PHE A 198 -5.69 17.80 -3.72
N GLU A 199 -6.63 18.71 -3.47
CA GLU A 199 -6.49 19.76 -2.45
C GLU A 199 -7.24 19.34 -1.20
N CYS A 200 -6.56 19.33 -0.06
CA CYS A 200 -7.08 18.82 1.21
C CYS A 200 -6.47 19.58 2.39
N GLU A 201 -7.29 19.81 3.39
CA GLU A 201 -6.84 20.21 4.72
C GLU A 201 -6.45 18.99 5.56
N TYR A 202 -5.78 19.23 6.70
CA TYR A 202 -5.59 18.15 7.68
C TYR A 202 -6.95 17.69 8.23
N GLY A 203 -7.13 16.37 8.36
CA GLY A 203 -8.42 15.75 8.70
C GLY A 203 -9.25 15.36 7.47
N GLU A 204 -8.74 15.59 6.25
CA GLU A 204 -9.31 15.09 5.02
C GLU A 204 -8.43 14.01 4.38
N ALA A 205 -9.07 13.06 3.69
CA ALA A 205 -8.44 11.98 2.96
C ALA A 205 -9.14 11.79 1.62
N VAL A 206 -8.49 11.08 0.71
CA VAL A 206 -8.98 10.85 -0.65
C VAL A 206 -9.05 9.37 -0.94
N ARG A 207 -10.22 8.93 -1.40
CA ARG A 207 -10.41 7.64 -2.07
C ARG A 207 -10.38 7.88 -3.57
N PHE A 208 -9.54 7.16 -4.30
CA PHE A 208 -9.47 7.25 -5.77
C PHE A 208 -9.01 5.94 -6.38
N TYR A 209 -9.14 5.81 -7.70
CA TYR A 209 -8.84 4.58 -8.42
C TYR A 209 -7.50 4.64 -9.20
N GLY A 210 -6.40 4.72 -8.45
CA GLY A 210 -5.04 4.79 -8.99
C GLY A 210 -4.59 3.57 -9.79
N HIS A 211 -5.34 2.45 -9.74
CA HIS A 211 -5.12 1.30 -10.61
C HIS A 211 -5.36 1.62 -12.09
N GLN A 212 -6.33 2.47 -12.42
CA GLN A 212 -6.66 2.81 -13.81
C GLN A 212 -6.51 4.30 -14.12
N CYS A 213 -6.56 5.18 -13.13
CA CYS A 213 -6.28 6.59 -13.33
C CYS A 213 -4.79 6.88 -13.16
N MET A 214 -4.19 7.50 -14.18
CA MET A 214 -2.84 8.01 -14.13
C MET A 214 -2.69 8.99 -12.97
N HIS A 215 -1.70 8.76 -12.11
CA HIS A 215 -1.41 9.66 -11.01
C HIS A 215 0.09 9.92 -10.88
N MET A 216 0.44 11.09 -10.37
CA MET A 216 1.81 11.58 -10.34
C MET A 216 2.03 12.62 -9.23
N THR A 217 3.29 12.98 -9.02
CA THR A 217 3.62 14.21 -8.29
C THR A 217 4.25 15.21 -9.23
N LYS A 218 4.00 16.50 -9.00
CA LYS A 218 4.77 17.57 -9.64
C LYS A 218 5.97 17.94 -8.77
N THR A 219 6.92 18.65 -9.36
CA THR A 219 7.96 19.36 -8.61
C THR A 219 7.27 20.27 -7.60
N ASN A 220 7.58 20.13 -6.32
CA ASN A 220 6.97 20.96 -5.30
C ASN A 220 7.65 22.33 -5.26
N VAL A 221 6.99 23.35 -5.79
CA VAL A 221 7.46 24.75 -5.79
C VAL A 221 6.78 25.59 -4.71
N THR A 222 5.98 24.98 -3.83
CA THR A 222 5.45 25.65 -2.64
C THR A 222 6.54 25.75 -1.56
N ASP A 223 6.27 26.48 -0.49
CA ASP A 223 7.12 26.55 0.71
C ASP A 223 6.76 25.50 1.77
N SER A 224 5.92 24.51 1.41
CA SER A 224 5.34 23.53 2.33
C SER A 224 5.65 22.10 1.88
N THR A 225 6.27 21.31 2.77
CA THR A 225 6.41 19.87 2.57
C THR A 225 5.06 19.20 2.72
N ARG A 226 4.66 18.42 1.70
CA ARG A 226 3.60 17.43 1.91
C ARG A 226 4.15 16.23 2.66
N VAL A 227 3.56 15.91 3.81
CA VAL A 227 3.68 14.58 4.43
C VAL A 227 2.36 13.83 4.23
N SER A 228 2.39 12.62 3.70
CA SER A 228 1.18 11.83 3.42
C SER A 228 1.39 10.33 3.60
N LEU A 229 0.31 9.62 3.90
CA LEU A 229 0.25 8.16 3.84
C LEU A 229 -0.53 7.72 2.59
N ASP A 230 -0.06 6.70 1.89
CA ASP A 230 -0.86 5.98 0.88
C ASP A 230 -0.88 4.49 1.17
N PHE A 231 -2.05 3.89 1.00
CA PHE A 231 -2.24 2.46 1.05
C PHE A 231 -3.42 2.05 0.18
N ARG A 232 -3.47 0.76 -0.16
CA ARG A 232 -4.58 0.16 -0.92
C ARG A 232 -5.47 -0.65 -0.01
N VAL A 233 -6.75 -0.64 -0.35
CA VAL A 233 -7.82 -1.39 0.30
C VAL A 233 -8.63 -2.18 -0.72
N VAL A 234 -9.24 -3.26 -0.27
CA VAL A 234 -10.09 -4.16 -1.05
C VAL A 234 -11.27 -4.56 -0.18
N VAL A 235 -12.48 -4.44 -0.71
CA VAL A 235 -13.69 -5.00 -0.11
C VAL A 235 -13.59 -6.53 -0.17
N LYS A 236 -13.77 -7.25 0.95
CA LYS A 236 -13.47 -8.70 1.06
C LYS A 236 -14.07 -9.55 -0.07
N GLU A 237 -15.28 -9.22 -0.51
CA GLU A 237 -15.99 -9.91 -1.60
C GLU A 237 -15.27 -9.83 -2.96
N LEU A 238 -14.42 -8.82 -3.16
CA LEU A 238 -13.67 -8.59 -4.39
C LEU A 238 -12.24 -9.14 -4.31
N PHE A 239 -11.80 -9.59 -3.13
CA PHE A 239 -10.43 -10.01 -2.92
C PHE A 239 -10.15 -11.37 -3.54
N VAL A 240 -9.26 -11.39 -4.53
CA VAL A 240 -8.78 -12.62 -5.16
C VAL A 240 -7.39 -12.92 -4.62
N GLU A 241 -7.30 -13.91 -3.72
CA GLU A 241 -6.03 -14.37 -3.17
C GLU A 241 -5.14 -14.95 -4.27
N ASN A 242 -3.83 -14.71 -4.18
CA ASN A 242 -2.84 -15.12 -5.18
C ASN A 242 -3.11 -14.57 -6.58
N TYR A 243 -3.75 -13.39 -6.68
CA TYR A 243 -3.91 -12.70 -7.96
C TYR A 243 -2.55 -12.53 -8.66
N ILE A 244 -2.51 -12.91 -9.94
CA ILE A 244 -1.36 -12.70 -10.82
C ILE A 244 -1.83 -11.79 -11.96
N SER A 245 -1.20 -10.61 -12.09
CA SER A 245 -1.54 -9.70 -13.17
C SER A 245 -1.24 -10.33 -14.53
N PRO A 246 -2.12 -10.17 -15.54
CA PRO A 246 -1.83 -10.63 -16.90
C PRO A 246 -0.64 -9.88 -17.53
N LEU A 247 -0.25 -8.73 -16.97
CA LEU A 247 0.91 -7.94 -17.40
C LEU A 247 2.24 -8.45 -16.79
N THR A 248 2.18 -9.37 -15.83
CA THR A 248 3.35 -9.91 -15.13
C THR A 248 4.27 -10.63 -16.12
N LYS A 249 5.54 -10.22 -16.18
CA LYS A 249 6.58 -10.95 -16.92
C LYS A 249 7.09 -12.11 -16.08
N LYS A 250 7.50 -13.22 -16.71
CA LYS A 250 7.92 -14.45 -15.99
C LYS A 250 9.02 -14.22 -14.94
N GLU A 251 9.93 -13.26 -15.15
CA GLU A 251 10.99 -12.95 -14.19
C GLU A 251 10.57 -11.99 -13.06
N GLN A 252 9.34 -11.49 -13.06
CA GLN A 252 8.86 -10.41 -12.17
C GLN A 252 7.67 -10.84 -11.31
N ILE A 253 7.52 -12.15 -11.04
CA ILE A 253 6.53 -12.63 -10.08
C ILE A 253 6.87 -12.03 -8.72
N ALA A 254 6.18 -10.94 -8.39
CA ALA A 254 6.33 -10.23 -7.13
C ALA A 254 5.76 -11.05 -5.97
N SER A 255 6.01 -10.58 -4.75
CA SER A 255 5.46 -11.15 -3.52
C SER A 255 3.97 -11.47 -3.69
N PRO A 256 3.53 -12.66 -3.24
CA PRO A 256 2.16 -13.11 -3.45
C PRO A 256 1.15 -12.15 -2.80
N PHE A 257 0.09 -11.84 -3.54
CA PHE A 257 -1.02 -11.05 -3.05
C PHE A 257 -1.87 -11.91 -2.10
N MET A 258 -1.47 -11.93 -0.82
CA MET A 258 -2.05 -12.81 0.21
C MET A 258 -2.25 -12.07 1.54
N LEU A 259 -3.28 -12.53 2.27
CA LEU A 259 -3.54 -12.13 3.64
C LEU A 259 -2.43 -12.62 4.58
N GLY A 260 -2.16 -11.87 5.65
CA GLY A 260 -1.13 -12.19 6.64
C GLY A 260 0.30 -11.83 6.22
N MET A 261 0.55 -11.59 4.94
CA MET A 261 1.84 -11.10 4.44
C MET A 261 1.86 -9.57 4.37
N THR A 262 1.60 -9.00 3.18
CA THR A 262 1.57 -7.55 2.95
C THR A 262 0.20 -6.95 3.23
N TYR A 263 -0.84 -7.79 3.32
CA TYR A 263 -2.22 -7.41 3.64
C TYR A 263 -2.64 -7.95 5.01
N THR A 264 -3.56 -7.23 5.61
CA THR A 264 -4.30 -7.60 6.81
C THR A 264 -5.77 -7.23 6.59
N ASP A 265 -6.63 -7.49 7.56
CA ASP A 265 -8.05 -7.20 7.46
C ASP A 265 -8.60 -6.58 8.76
N THR A 266 -9.77 -5.95 8.66
CA THR A 266 -10.39 -5.24 9.79
C THR A 266 -10.75 -6.16 10.97
N GLU A 267 -11.11 -7.43 10.75
CA GLU A 267 -11.43 -8.38 11.82
C GLU A 267 -10.16 -8.78 12.59
N THR A 268 -9.13 -9.22 11.87
CA THR A 268 -7.83 -9.59 12.43
C THR A 268 -7.22 -8.44 13.23
N GLU A 269 -7.32 -7.22 12.72
CA GLU A 269 -6.74 -6.05 13.37
C GLU A 269 -7.58 -5.58 14.57
N ARG A 270 -8.92 -5.75 14.54
CA ARG A 270 -9.80 -5.53 15.70
C ARG A 270 -9.44 -6.48 16.83
N GLU A 271 -9.29 -7.76 16.52
CA GLU A 271 -8.92 -8.76 17.52
C GLU A 271 -7.52 -8.50 18.09
N TRP A 272 -6.55 -8.17 17.23
CA TRP A 272 -5.21 -7.77 17.68
C TRP A 272 -5.27 -6.55 18.61
N ARG A 273 -6.05 -5.51 18.28
CA ARG A 273 -6.25 -4.35 19.16
C ARG A 273 -6.84 -4.75 20.51
N ARG A 274 -7.85 -5.63 20.51
CA ARG A 274 -8.51 -6.13 21.73
C ARG A 274 -7.53 -6.84 22.66
N GLN A 275 -6.73 -7.75 22.11
CA GLN A 275 -5.76 -8.54 22.87
C GLN A 275 -4.59 -7.71 23.42
N ASN A 276 -4.27 -6.59 22.79
CA ASN A 276 -3.10 -5.78 23.14
C ASN A 276 -3.46 -4.45 23.84
N GLY A 277 -4.70 -4.31 24.34
CA GLY A 277 -5.11 -3.14 25.12
C GLY A 277 -5.38 -1.86 24.30
N TRP A 278 -5.59 -1.99 22.98
CA TRP A 278 -5.90 -0.88 22.07
C TRP A 278 -7.38 -0.79 21.71
N ALA A 279 -8.26 -1.41 22.51
CA ALA A 279 -9.68 -1.65 22.20
C ALA A 279 -10.60 -0.41 22.26
N ILE A 280 -10.05 0.79 22.39
CA ILE A 280 -10.79 2.07 22.46
C ILE A 280 -10.94 2.65 21.05
#